data_AF-A0AAN9JX58-F1
#
_entry.id   AF-A0AAN9JX58-F1
#
_cell.length_a   1.000
_cell.length_b   1.000
_cell.length_c   1.000
_cell.angle_alpha   90.00
_cell.angle_beta   90.00
_cell.angle_gamma   90.00
#
_symmetry.space_group_name_H-M   'P 1'
#
loop_
_entity.id
_entity.type
_entity.pdbx_description
1 polymer ?
#
loop_
_entity_poly.entity_id
_entity_poly.type
_entity_poly.pdbx_seq_one_letter_code
_entity_poly.pdbx_strand_id
1 'polypeptide(L)'
;MRYSPKAQTQRQREREREREIHTFFRVELQHSLLFYSSSSSSSSSLMAEASPKPVPLLKDELDIVIPTIRNLDFLEMWRPFFEPYHLIIVQDGDPSKIIKVPEGFDYELYNRNDINRILGPKASCISFKDSACRCFGYMVSKKKYIYTIDDDCFVAKDPSGKDINALEQHIKNILSPATPFFFNTLYDPYREGADFVRGYPFSLREGAPTAVSHGLWLNIPDYDAPTQLVKPRERNTRYVDAVLTIPKGTLFPMCGMNLAFDRELIGPAMYFGLMGDGQPIGRYDDMWAGWCVKVICDHLGLGVKTGLPYIWHSKASNPFVNLKKEYKGIFWQEEIIPFFQSATLPKDCTSVQKCYIELSKQVKEKLGAVDPYFIKLADAMVTWIEAWDELNNTSEGNTSKQANGAAK
;
A
#
# COMPACT_ATOMS: atom_id res chain seq x y z
N MET A 1 26.17 -66.61 0.62
CA MET A 1 25.37 -65.65 -0.17
C MET A 1 26.29 -64.55 -0.68
N ARG A 2 26.62 -64.56 -1.98
CA ARG A 2 27.51 -63.56 -2.60
C ARG A 2 26.65 -62.42 -3.16
N TYR A 3 26.91 -61.19 -2.73
CA TYR A 3 26.26 -59.97 -3.23
C TYR A 3 26.61 -59.74 -4.70
N SER A 4 25.59 -59.38 -5.49
CA SER A 4 25.69 -59.10 -6.93
C SER A 4 26.56 -57.87 -7.23
N PRO A 5 27.46 -57.92 -8.24
CA PRO A 5 28.34 -56.80 -8.63
C PRO A 5 27.62 -55.50 -9.01
N LYS A 6 26.32 -55.56 -9.34
CA LYS A 6 25.52 -54.38 -9.72
C LYS A 6 25.18 -53.46 -8.54
N ALA A 7 25.16 -53.98 -7.30
CA ALA A 7 24.82 -53.18 -6.11
C ALA A 7 25.99 -52.30 -5.61
N GLN A 8 27.24 -52.71 -5.87
CA GLN A 8 28.43 -51.92 -5.53
C GLN A 8 28.59 -50.71 -6.45
N THR A 9 28.27 -50.85 -7.74
CA THR A 9 28.39 -49.77 -8.74
C THR A 9 27.37 -48.64 -8.54
N GLN A 10 26.16 -48.95 -8.05
CA GLN A 10 25.15 -47.94 -7.76
C GLN A 10 25.48 -47.11 -6.52
N ARG A 11 25.93 -47.76 -5.43
CA ARG A 11 26.37 -47.06 -4.21
C ARG A 11 27.59 -46.17 -4.44
N GLN A 12 28.45 -46.54 -5.37
CA GLN A 12 29.66 -45.76 -5.68
C GLN A 12 29.30 -44.48 -6.47
N ARG A 13 28.35 -44.58 -7.42
CA ARG A 13 27.79 -43.41 -8.13
C ARG A 13 26.99 -42.48 -7.22
N GLU A 14 26.22 -43.03 -6.28
CA GLU A 14 25.52 -42.23 -5.26
C GLU A 14 26.50 -41.47 -4.37
N ARG A 15 27.59 -42.11 -3.94
CA ARG A 15 28.65 -41.46 -3.14
C ARG A 15 29.43 -40.40 -3.91
N GLU A 16 29.60 -40.54 -5.22
CA GLU A 16 30.23 -39.50 -6.06
C GLU A 16 29.29 -38.30 -6.22
N ARG A 17 28.00 -38.54 -6.47
CA ARG A 17 26.98 -37.47 -6.48
C ARG A 17 26.87 -36.74 -5.16
N GLU A 18 26.89 -37.46 -4.04
CA GLU A 18 26.88 -36.86 -2.70
C GLU A 18 28.12 -35.99 -2.46
N ARG A 19 29.29 -36.40 -2.95
CA ARG A 19 30.53 -35.59 -2.86
C ARG A 19 30.49 -34.36 -3.75
N GLU A 20 29.96 -34.45 -4.96
CA GLU A 20 29.77 -33.30 -5.85
C GLU A 20 28.80 -32.29 -5.24
N ILE A 21 27.68 -32.75 -4.69
CA ILE A 21 26.72 -31.92 -3.96
C ILE A 21 27.39 -31.28 -2.74
N HIS A 22 28.13 -32.05 -1.94
CA HIS A 22 28.86 -31.52 -0.78
C HIS A 22 29.90 -30.47 -1.16
N THR A 23 30.58 -30.65 -2.30
CA THR A 23 31.60 -29.71 -2.79
C THR A 23 30.95 -28.42 -3.29
N PHE A 24 29.85 -28.52 -4.03
CA PHE A 24 29.04 -27.39 -4.47
C PHE A 24 28.53 -26.57 -3.27
N PHE A 25 27.92 -27.22 -2.29
CA PHE A 25 27.43 -26.56 -1.07
C PHE A 25 28.56 -25.92 -0.25
N ARG A 26 29.76 -26.54 -0.20
CA ARG A 26 30.90 -25.99 0.55
C ARG A 26 31.44 -24.70 -0.09
N VAL A 27 31.42 -24.61 -1.42
CA VAL A 27 31.84 -23.40 -2.15
C VAL A 27 30.80 -22.28 -2.00
N GLU A 28 29.51 -22.58 -2.09
CA GLU A 28 28.43 -21.61 -1.85
C GLU A 28 28.41 -21.10 -0.40
N LEU A 29 28.57 -22.00 0.59
CA LEU A 29 28.63 -21.62 2.00
C LEU A 29 29.88 -20.79 2.33
N GLN A 30 31.04 -21.07 1.71
CA GLN A 30 32.24 -20.23 1.90
C GLN A 30 32.09 -18.84 1.27
N HIS A 31 31.44 -18.73 0.11
CA HIS A 31 31.12 -17.42 -0.48
C HIS A 31 30.14 -16.63 0.41
N SER A 32 29.16 -17.28 1.02
CA SER A 32 28.21 -16.64 1.94
C SER A 32 28.86 -16.24 3.28
N LEU A 33 29.77 -17.06 3.81
CA LEU A 33 30.54 -16.78 5.05
C LEU A 33 31.57 -15.65 4.89
N LEU A 34 32.14 -15.47 3.69
CA LEU A 34 33.06 -14.36 3.40
C LEU A 34 32.33 -13.00 3.38
N PHE A 35 31.06 -12.96 2.97
CA PHE A 35 30.23 -11.76 3.05
C PHE A 35 29.76 -11.42 4.47
N TYR A 36 29.72 -12.39 5.39
CA TYR A 36 29.25 -12.20 6.77
C TYR A 36 30.36 -11.90 7.79
N SER A 37 31.65 -12.03 7.43
CA SER A 37 32.75 -11.90 8.40
C SER A 37 33.29 -10.49 8.64
N SER A 38 32.72 -9.45 7.99
CA SER A 38 33.19 -8.06 8.15
C SER A 38 32.48 -7.25 9.24
N SER A 39 31.78 -7.88 10.19
CA SER A 39 31.09 -7.14 11.26
C SER A 39 31.04 -7.89 12.60
N SER A 40 32.14 -7.87 13.35
CA SER A 40 32.19 -7.93 14.83
C SER A 40 33.66 -7.90 15.26
N SER A 41 34.12 -7.33 16.37
CA SER A 41 33.59 -6.43 17.39
C SER A 41 34.82 -5.94 18.17
N SER A 42 34.87 -4.69 18.61
CA SER A 42 35.86 -4.20 19.57
C SER A 42 35.17 -3.40 20.66
N SER A 43 35.23 -3.92 21.88
CA SER A 43 34.72 -3.29 23.10
C SER A 43 35.64 -2.18 23.56
N SER A 44 35.11 -0.95 23.68
CA SER A 44 35.67 0.06 24.58
C SER A 44 34.55 0.93 25.13
N SER A 45 34.58 1.15 26.45
CA SER A 45 33.65 2.01 27.16
C SER A 45 33.83 3.47 26.76
N LEU A 46 32.83 4.08 26.13
CA LEU A 46 32.79 5.52 25.91
C LEU A 46 31.38 6.03 26.16
N MET A 47 31.35 7.25 26.70
CA MET A 47 30.21 8.08 27.08
C MET A 47 29.05 7.96 26.09
N ALA A 48 27.82 8.03 26.61
CA ALA A 48 26.61 8.12 25.80
C ALA A 48 26.62 9.43 24.98
N GLU A 49 27.28 9.41 23.83
CA GLU A 49 27.02 10.34 22.74
C GLU A 49 25.57 10.11 22.30
N ALA A 50 24.81 11.20 22.18
CA ALA A 50 23.47 11.14 21.61
C ALA A 50 23.58 10.49 20.23
N SER A 51 22.97 9.31 20.07
CA SER A 51 22.90 8.62 18.79
C SER A 51 22.50 9.60 17.70
N PRO A 52 23.22 9.68 16.57
CA PRO A 52 22.86 10.58 15.50
C PRO A 52 21.40 10.33 15.12
N LYS A 53 20.59 11.40 15.01
CA LYS A 53 19.21 11.28 14.54
C LYS A 53 19.25 10.51 13.21
N PRO A 54 18.51 9.39 13.08
CA PRO A 54 18.56 8.59 11.86
C PRO A 54 18.18 9.46 10.67
N VAL A 55 18.94 9.34 9.58
CA VAL A 55 18.70 10.09 8.34
C VAL A 55 17.35 9.65 7.75
N PRO A 56 16.41 10.56 7.48
CA PRO A 56 15.12 10.21 6.88
C PRO A 56 15.31 9.52 5.51
N LEU A 57 14.76 8.32 5.36
CA LEU A 57 14.81 7.56 4.10
C LEU A 57 13.84 8.16 3.08
N LEU A 58 14.21 8.20 1.80
CA LEU A 58 13.35 8.66 0.69
C LEU A 58 12.76 10.07 0.87
N LYS A 59 13.40 10.94 1.67
CA LYS A 59 12.91 12.31 1.94
C LYS A 59 12.51 13.07 0.67
N ASP A 60 13.36 13.01 -0.35
CA ASP A 60 13.18 13.73 -1.61
C ASP A 60 12.35 12.93 -2.64
N GLU A 61 12.01 11.67 -2.33
CA GLU A 61 11.31 10.73 -3.22
C GLU A 61 9.93 10.30 -2.71
N LEU A 62 9.52 10.74 -1.51
CA LEU A 62 8.24 10.41 -0.89
C LEU A 62 7.42 11.65 -0.51
N ASP A 63 6.14 11.65 -0.89
CA ASP A 63 5.14 12.61 -0.41
C ASP A 63 4.17 11.93 0.56
N ILE A 64 3.68 12.68 1.55
CA ILE A 64 2.62 12.23 2.46
C ILE A 64 1.30 12.89 2.05
N VAL A 65 0.29 12.09 1.72
CA VAL A 65 -1.02 12.56 1.24
C VAL A 65 -2.09 12.40 2.32
N ILE A 66 -2.70 13.50 2.74
CA ILE A 66 -3.66 13.55 3.86
C ILE A 66 -4.97 14.19 3.39
N PRO A 67 -6.09 13.44 3.29
CA PRO A 67 -7.39 14.07 3.17
C PRO A 67 -7.89 14.58 4.51
N THR A 68 -8.62 15.69 4.51
CA THR A 68 -9.16 16.23 5.76
C THR A 68 -10.39 17.11 5.56
N ILE A 69 -11.15 17.28 6.63
CA ILE A 69 -12.22 18.28 6.77
C ILE A 69 -12.02 19.16 8.02
N ARG A 70 -10.86 19.07 8.68
CA ARG A 70 -10.58 19.64 10.01
C ARG A 70 -9.10 20.04 10.13
N ASN A 71 -8.77 20.76 11.21
CA ASN A 71 -7.38 21.14 11.50
C ASN A 71 -6.51 19.90 11.72
N LEU A 72 -5.24 20.01 11.33
CA LEU A 72 -4.28 18.91 11.34
C LEU A 72 -3.41 18.90 12.60
N ASP A 73 -3.99 19.16 13.76
CA ASP A 73 -3.27 19.15 15.05
C ASP A 73 -2.63 17.78 15.36
N PHE A 74 -3.15 16.70 14.77
CA PHE A 74 -2.57 15.36 14.89
C PHE A 74 -1.13 15.27 14.34
N LEU A 75 -0.73 16.18 13.44
CA LEU A 75 0.63 16.25 12.91
C LEU A 75 1.66 16.55 14.00
N GLU A 76 1.29 17.20 15.11
CA GLU A 76 2.24 17.40 16.22
C GLU A 76 2.72 16.07 16.82
N MET A 77 1.84 15.06 16.87
CA MET A 77 2.23 13.73 17.32
C MET A 77 3.14 13.03 16.31
N TRP A 78 2.92 13.31 15.02
CA TRP A 78 3.73 12.76 13.93
C TRP A 78 4.98 13.59 13.60
N ARG A 79 5.16 14.78 14.18
CA ARG A 79 6.26 15.70 13.90
C ARG A 79 7.63 15.02 13.89
N PRO A 80 7.99 14.15 14.86
CA PRO A 80 9.27 13.45 14.84
C PRO A 80 9.52 12.57 13.59
N PHE A 81 8.45 12.19 12.89
CA PHE A 81 8.48 11.28 11.74
C PHE A 81 8.16 11.97 10.41
N PHE A 82 7.25 12.96 10.39
CA PHE A 82 6.72 13.56 9.15
C PHE A 82 7.35 14.90 8.79
N GLU A 83 7.88 15.66 9.75
CA GLU A 83 8.46 16.99 9.50
C GLU A 83 9.50 17.01 8.37
N PRO A 84 10.33 15.97 8.15
CA PRO A 84 11.26 15.96 7.04
C PRO A 84 10.64 15.85 5.64
N TYR A 85 9.39 15.43 5.53
CA TYR A 85 8.74 15.08 4.26
C TYR A 85 7.74 16.16 3.85
N HIS A 86 7.56 16.29 2.53
CA HIS A 86 6.55 17.17 1.96
C HIS A 86 5.15 16.55 2.10
N LEU A 87 4.17 17.38 2.49
CA LEU A 87 2.78 16.97 2.67
C LEU A 87 1.90 17.51 1.52
N ILE A 88 1.02 16.66 0.99
CA ILE A 88 -0.06 17.08 0.09
C ILE A 88 -1.38 16.90 0.84
N ILE A 89 -1.98 18.02 1.21
CA ILE A 89 -3.22 18.06 1.98
C ILE A 89 -4.39 18.29 1.02
N VAL A 90 -5.39 17.41 1.07
CA VAL A 90 -6.61 17.56 0.29
C VAL A 90 -7.78 17.85 1.22
N GLN A 91 -8.19 19.12 1.25
CA GLN A 91 -9.36 19.56 1.98
C GLN A 91 -10.64 19.18 1.22
N ASP A 92 -11.51 18.46 1.91
CA ASP A 92 -12.83 18.10 1.42
C ASP A 92 -13.95 18.90 2.11
N GLY A 93 -15.16 18.81 1.56
CA GLY A 93 -16.32 19.55 2.07
C GLY A 93 -16.33 21.02 1.63
N ASP A 94 -16.57 21.93 2.58
CA ASP A 94 -16.73 23.36 2.30
C ASP A 94 -15.37 24.03 2.08
N PRO A 95 -15.06 24.51 0.85
CA PRO A 95 -13.76 25.11 0.54
C PRO A 95 -13.55 26.49 1.18
N SER A 96 -14.60 27.11 1.73
CA SER A 96 -14.48 28.40 2.44
C SER A 96 -13.93 28.25 3.86
N LYS A 97 -13.94 27.03 4.42
CA LYS A 97 -13.37 26.75 5.73
C LYS A 97 -11.85 26.73 5.66
N ILE A 98 -11.20 27.36 6.63
CA ILE A 98 -9.75 27.44 6.67
C ILE A 98 -9.18 26.23 7.42
N ILE A 99 -8.47 25.41 6.63
CA ILE A 99 -7.40 24.47 6.96
C ILE A 99 -6.29 24.96 7.93
N LYS A 100 -6.27 24.71 9.25
CA LYS A 100 -5.05 24.97 10.03
C LYS A 100 -4.09 23.78 10.01
N VAL A 101 -2.84 24.05 9.65
CA VAL A 101 -1.70 23.11 9.69
C VAL A 101 -0.69 23.66 10.69
N PRO A 102 -0.11 22.84 11.58
CA PRO A 102 0.94 23.30 12.49
C PRO A 102 2.16 23.88 11.76
N GLU A 103 2.85 24.81 12.39
CA GLU A 103 4.03 25.46 11.80
C GLU A 103 5.20 24.47 11.61
N GLY A 104 6.04 24.74 10.60
CA GLY A 104 7.28 23.99 10.32
C GLY A 104 7.13 22.78 9.39
N PHE A 105 5.91 22.46 8.93
CA PHE A 105 5.71 21.47 7.87
C PHE A 105 5.77 22.10 6.49
N ASP A 106 6.48 21.45 5.56
CA ASP A 106 6.46 21.75 4.13
C ASP A 106 5.22 21.11 3.50
N TYR A 107 4.31 21.91 2.96
CA TYR A 107 3.06 21.39 2.40
C TYR A 107 2.44 22.22 1.28
N GLU A 108 1.67 21.52 0.45
CA GLU A 108 0.66 22.08 -0.45
C GLU A 108 -0.75 21.70 0.02
N LEU A 109 -1.67 22.67 0.01
CA LEU A 109 -3.08 22.44 0.33
C LEU A 109 -3.97 22.71 -0.88
N TYR A 110 -4.80 21.70 -1.21
CA TYR A 110 -5.77 21.74 -2.28
C TYR A 110 -7.19 21.56 -1.74
N ASN A 111 -8.17 22.25 -2.32
CA ASN A 111 -9.59 22.04 -2.03
C ASN A 111 -10.40 21.84 -3.32
N ARG A 112 -11.72 21.73 -3.20
CA ARG A 112 -12.62 21.51 -4.35
C ARG A 112 -12.50 22.58 -5.44
N ASN A 113 -12.20 23.83 -5.11
CA ASN A 113 -12.02 24.89 -6.11
C ASN A 113 -10.75 24.64 -6.94
N ASP A 114 -9.67 24.16 -6.32
CA ASP A 114 -8.43 23.80 -7.02
C ASP A 114 -8.64 22.60 -7.92
N ILE A 115 -9.32 21.55 -7.41
CA ILE A 115 -9.65 20.35 -8.19
C ILE A 115 -10.42 20.74 -9.45
N ASN A 116 -11.46 21.57 -9.30
CA ASN A 116 -12.27 22.05 -10.43
C ASN A 116 -11.46 22.91 -11.41
N ARG A 117 -10.60 23.79 -10.91
CA ARG A 117 -9.75 24.66 -11.72
C ARG A 117 -8.68 23.88 -12.49
N ILE A 118 -8.07 22.88 -11.87
CA ILE A 118 -6.93 22.13 -12.42
C ILE A 118 -7.42 21.08 -13.41
N LEU A 119 -8.49 20.35 -13.09
CA LEU A 119 -9.01 19.25 -13.92
C LEU A 119 -10.14 19.66 -14.87
N GLY A 120 -10.73 20.85 -14.67
CA GLY A 120 -11.89 21.29 -15.45
C GLY A 120 -13.03 20.27 -15.38
N PRO A 121 -13.65 19.87 -16.52
CA PRO A 121 -14.71 18.86 -16.54
C PRO A 121 -14.30 17.50 -15.96
N LYS A 122 -13.01 17.13 -16.03
CA LYS A 122 -12.49 15.87 -15.49
C LYS A 122 -12.48 15.82 -13.96
N ALA A 123 -12.71 16.96 -13.28
CA ALA A 123 -12.90 17.01 -11.83
C ALA A 123 -14.04 16.10 -11.33
N SER A 124 -14.97 15.74 -12.23
CA SER A 124 -16.05 14.77 -11.98
C SER A 124 -15.56 13.36 -11.59
N CYS A 125 -14.31 12.99 -11.88
CA CYS A 125 -13.72 11.74 -11.40
C CYS A 125 -13.17 11.82 -9.96
N ILE A 126 -13.12 13.00 -9.33
CA ILE A 126 -12.68 13.12 -7.93
C ILE A 126 -13.90 13.13 -7.01
N SER A 127 -14.06 12.08 -6.20
CA SER A 127 -15.14 11.92 -5.23
C SER A 127 -15.20 13.08 -4.23
N PHE A 128 -16.38 13.37 -3.68
CA PHE A 128 -16.66 14.55 -2.85
C PHE A 128 -17.43 14.20 -1.58
N LYS A 129 -17.10 14.83 -0.44
CA LYS A 129 -17.63 14.50 0.90
C LYS A 129 -17.27 13.08 1.37
N ASP A 130 -16.08 12.63 1.02
CA ASP A 130 -15.46 11.37 1.43
C ASP A 130 -13.92 11.45 1.42
N SER A 131 -13.30 10.41 1.97
CA SER A 131 -11.85 10.23 2.03
C SER A 131 -11.19 10.09 0.66
N ALA A 132 -11.93 9.69 -0.37
CA ALA A 132 -11.42 9.42 -1.71
C ALA A 132 -10.97 10.70 -2.45
N CYS A 133 -11.29 11.90 -1.94
CA CYS A 133 -10.71 13.15 -2.43
C CYS A 133 -9.17 13.12 -2.47
N ARG A 134 -8.52 12.32 -1.60
CA ARG A 134 -7.06 12.08 -1.58
C ARG A 134 -6.48 11.61 -2.91
N CYS A 135 -7.30 10.99 -3.78
CA CYS A 135 -6.86 10.57 -5.11
C CYS A 135 -6.32 11.76 -5.92
N PHE A 136 -6.85 12.96 -5.71
CA PHE A 136 -6.28 14.16 -6.30
C PHE A 136 -4.83 14.40 -5.86
N GLY A 137 -4.53 14.18 -4.57
CA GLY A 137 -3.18 14.24 -4.02
C GLY A 137 -2.22 13.25 -4.70
N TYR A 138 -2.69 12.03 -4.97
CA TYR A 138 -1.89 11.03 -5.70
C TYR A 138 -1.55 11.48 -7.12
N MET A 139 -2.51 12.12 -7.78
CA MET A 139 -2.40 12.60 -9.15
C MET A 139 -1.42 13.76 -9.28
N VAL A 140 -1.43 14.71 -8.34
CA VAL A 140 -0.56 15.90 -8.38
C VAL A 140 0.85 15.65 -7.86
N SER A 141 1.04 14.69 -6.95
CA SER A 141 2.37 14.29 -6.50
C SER A 141 3.28 13.94 -7.69
N LYS A 142 4.52 14.41 -7.63
CA LYS A 142 5.57 14.11 -8.63
C LYS A 142 6.65 13.19 -8.11
N LYS A 143 6.56 12.82 -6.83
CA LYS A 143 7.50 11.94 -6.19
C LYS A 143 7.18 10.48 -6.49
N LYS A 144 8.20 9.63 -6.40
CA LYS A 144 8.12 8.21 -6.74
C LYS A 144 7.24 7.44 -5.76
N TYR A 145 7.26 7.81 -4.48
CA TYR A 145 6.54 7.12 -3.43
C TYR A 145 5.49 8.02 -2.81
N ILE A 146 4.36 7.43 -2.43
CA ILE A 146 3.32 8.09 -1.66
C ILE A 146 3.07 7.28 -0.39
N TYR A 147 3.01 7.96 0.74
CA TYR A 147 2.36 7.48 1.94
C TYR A 147 1.05 8.24 2.14
N THR A 148 -0.05 7.55 2.44
CA THR A 148 -1.31 8.18 2.80
C THR A 148 -1.76 7.76 4.19
N ILE A 149 -2.31 8.71 4.92
CA ILE A 149 -2.78 8.54 6.29
C ILE A 149 -4.01 9.41 6.54
N ASP A 150 -4.95 8.91 7.35
CA ASP A 150 -6.12 9.67 7.78
C ASP A 150 -5.79 10.61 8.93
N ASP A 151 -6.51 11.73 9.00
CA ASP A 151 -6.33 12.77 10.03
C ASP A 151 -6.76 12.38 11.46
N ASP A 152 -7.20 11.13 11.65
CA ASP A 152 -7.52 10.51 12.95
C ASP A 152 -6.74 9.21 13.22
N CYS A 153 -5.64 9.03 12.49
CA CYS A 153 -4.64 8.00 12.71
C CYS A 153 -3.40 8.58 13.42
N PHE A 154 -3.14 8.07 14.62
CA PHE A 154 -2.13 8.57 15.55
C PHE A 154 -0.94 7.62 15.64
N VAL A 155 0.14 8.06 16.29
CA VAL A 155 1.32 7.23 16.54
C VAL A 155 0.93 6.08 17.49
N ALA A 156 1.07 4.84 17.00
CA ALA A 156 0.90 3.65 17.83
C ALA A 156 2.16 3.33 18.63
N LYS A 157 1.98 2.47 19.63
CA LYS A 157 3.08 1.91 20.43
C LYS A 157 3.25 0.42 20.15
N ASP A 158 4.49 -0.02 20.07
CA ASP A 158 4.84 -1.44 20.00
C ASP A 158 4.66 -2.12 21.38
N PRO A 159 4.80 -3.45 21.48
CA PRO A 159 4.67 -4.15 22.76
C PRO A 159 5.68 -3.72 23.84
N SER A 160 6.78 -3.04 23.47
CA SER A 160 7.75 -2.47 24.42
C SER A 160 7.37 -1.06 24.90
N GLY A 161 6.30 -0.48 24.35
CA GLY A 161 5.84 0.88 24.65
C GLY A 161 6.50 1.97 23.81
N LYS A 162 7.36 1.60 22.85
CA LYS A 162 8.05 2.52 21.97
C LYS A 162 7.12 2.96 20.84
N ASP A 163 7.25 4.22 20.43
CA ASP A 163 6.51 4.78 19.31
C ASP A 163 6.90 4.09 18.00
N ILE A 164 5.88 3.74 17.21
CA ILE A 164 6.02 3.10 15.91
C ILE A 164 6.17 4.19 14.85
N ASN A 165 7.33 4.21 14.19
CA ASN A 165 7.52 4.98 12.97
C ASN A 165 6.90 4.22 11.78
N ALA A 166 5.60 4.41 11.58
CA ALA A 166 4.86 3.71 10.53
C ALA A 166 5.40 4.04 9.13
N LEU A 167 5.76 5.30 8.88
CA LEU A 167 6.33 5.75 7.61
C LEU A 167 7.63 5.00 7.26
N GLU A 168 8.58 4.90 8.19
CA GLU A 168 9.83 4.18 7.95
C GLU A 168 9.60 2.67 7.69
N GLN A 169 8.67 2.06 8.41
CA GLN A 169 8.31 0.65 8.19
C GLN A 169 7.65 0.43 6.82
N HIS A 170 6.79 1.35 6.37
CA HIS A 170 6.26 1.34 5.01
C HIS A 170 7.36 1.47 3.95
N ILE A 171 8.31 2.39 4.16
CA ILE A 171 9.46 2.57 3.26
C ILE A 171 10.26 1.26 3.16
N LYS A 172 10.57 0.62 4.30
CA LYS A 172 11.26 -0.69 4.33
C LYS A 172 10.48 -1.77 3.56
N ASN A 173 9.16 -1.80 3.67
CA ASN A 173 8.33 -2.75 2.95
C ASN A 173 8.33 -2.53 1.43
N ILE A 174 8.27 -1.28 0.96
CA ILE A 174 8.28 -0.95 -0.47
C ILE A 174 9.66 -1.20 -1.09
N LEU A 175 10.73 -0.88 -0.37
CA LEU A 175 12.11 -1.07 -0.84
C LEU A 175 12.57 -2.54 -0.81
N SER A 176 11.81 -3.44 -0.20
CA SER A 176 12.11 -4.88 -0.17
C SER A 176 11.20 -5.65 -1.14
N PRO A 177 11.70 -6.71 -1.81
CA PRO A 177 10.86 -7.49 -2.72
C PRO A 177 9.73 -8.21 -1.99
N ALA A 178 8.69 -8.58 -2.72
CA ALA A 178 7.59 -9.42 -2.27
C ALA A 178 7.75 -10.85 -2.81
N THR A 179 7.05 -11.82 -2.22
CA THR A 179 7.05 -13.23 -2.63
C THR A 179 5.67 -13.72 -3.05
N PRO A 180 5.04 -13.17 -4.11
CA PRO A 180 3.64 -13.47 -4.42
C PRO A 180 3.43 -14.86 -5.05
N PHE A 181 4.48 -15.47 -5.59
CA PHE A 181 4.40 -16.71 -6.37
C PHE A 181 4.61 -17.99 -5.55
N PHE A 182 5.15 -17.87 -4.34
CA PHE A 182 5.36 -18.99 -3.43
C PHE A 182 5.34 -18.48 -1.99
N PHE A 183 4.56 -19.13 -1.13
CA PHE A 183 4.39 -18.66 0.25
C PHE A 183 5.55 -19.13 1.14
N ASN A 184 6.31 -18.19 1.71
CA ASN A 184 7.32 -18.49 2.71
C ASN A 184 6.65 -18.66 4.08
N THR A 185 6.74 -19.85 4.67
CA THR A 185 6.05 -20.16 5.94
C THR A 185 6.69 -19.50 7.16
N LEU A 186 7.86 -18.88 7.00
CA LEU A 186 8.51 -18.02 8.00
C LEU A 186 8.22 -16.53 7.77
N TYR A 187 7.12 -16.21 7.07
CA TYR A 187 6.70 -14.86 6.70
C TYR A 187 7.70 -14.16 5.76
N ASP A 188 7.71 -12.82 5.71
CA ASP A 188 8.56 -12.05 4.79
C ASP A 188 10.07 -12.35 4.98
N PRO A 189 10.73 -13.00 4.00
CA PRO A 189 12.13 -13.41 4.13
C PRO A 189 13.13 -12.24 4.01
N TYR A 190 12.67 -11.03 3.66
CA TYR A 190 13.54 -9.85 3.53
C TYR A 190 13.61 -9.03 4.82
N ARG A 191 12.94 -9.46 5.89
CA ARG A 191 13.03 -8.84 7.20
C ARG A 191 14.23 -9.39 7.97
N GLU A 192 14.80 -8.53 8.82
CA GLU A 192 15.83 -8.94 9.77
C GLU A 192 15.34 -10.12 10.63
N GLY A 193 16.15 -11.17 10.72
CA GLY A 193 15.82 -12.38 11.47
C GLY A 193 14.94 -13.40 10.74
N ALA A 194 14.55 -13.15 9.48
CA ALA A 194 13.84 -14.09 8.62
C ALA A 194 14.70 -14.53 7.42
N ASP A 195 14.37 -15.67 6.82
CA ASP A 195 15.00 -16.19 5.59
C ASP A 195 14.01 -17.12 4.86
N PHE A 196 14.37 -17.54 3.66
CA PHE A 196 13.66 -18.54 2.87
C PHE A 196 13.76 -19.93 3.51
N VAL A 197 12.61 -20.55 3.76
CA VAL A 197 12.56 -21.91 4.34
C VAL A 197 12.98 -22.99 3.34
N ARG A 198 13.37 -24.16 3.87
CA ARG A 198 13.64 -25.35 3.06
C ARG A 198 12.42 -25.68 2.19
N GLY A 199 12.66 -25.86 0.89
CA GLY A 199 11.62 -26.13 -0.12
C GLY A 199 11.17 -24.89 -0.89
N TYR A 200 11.55 -23.69 -0.45
CA TYR A 200 11.34 -22.48 -1.23
C TYR A 200 12.29 -22.47 -2.45
N PRO A 201 11.79 -22.42 -3.71
CA PRO A 201 12.62 -22.52 -4.90
C PRO A 201 13.64 -21.38 -4.99
N PHE A 202 14.91 -21.71 -5.26
CA PHE A 202 15.98 -20.71 -5.41
C PHE A 202 15.68 -19.69 -6.51
N SER A 203 15.10 -20.13 -7.61
CA SER A 203 14.72 -19.26 -8.75
C SER A 203 13.64 -18.23 -8.41
N LEU A 204 12.99 -18.32 -7.24
CA LEU A 204 11.96 -17.38 -6.79
C LEU A 204 12.42 -16.49 -5.63
N ARG A 205 13.70 -16.58 -5.22
CA ARG A 205 14.24 -15.86 -4.06
C ARG A 205 14.59 -14.40 -4.31
N GLU A 206 14.66 -13.97 -5.57
CA GLU A 206 14.79 -12.55 -5.91
C GLU A 206 13.48 -11.77 -5.67
N GLY A 207 12.35 -12.48 -5.63
CA GLY A 207 11.04 -11.91 -5.41
C GLY A 207 10.53 -11.05 -6.57
N ALA A 208 9.50 -10.26 -6.28
CA ALA A 208 8.87 -9.31 -7.18
C ALA A 208 8.98 -7.88 -6.60
N PRO A 209 9.07 -6.81 -7.42
CA PRO A 209 8.99 -5.45 -6.91
C PRO A 209 7.71 -5.22 -6.10
N THR A 210 7.82 -4.59 -4.94
CA THR A 210 6.67 -4.28 -4.08
C THR A 210 6.03 -2.97 -4.53
N ALA A 211 4.83 -3.05 -5.07
CA ALA A 211 4.07 -1.89 -5.52
C ALA A 211 3.31 -1.22 -4.37
N VAL A 212 2.84 -1.99 -3.38
CA VAL A 212 2.01 -1.50 -2.28
C VAL A 212 2.44 -2.11 -0.96
N SER A 213 2.52 -1.28 0.07
CA SER A 213 2.61 -1.67 1.47
C SER A 213 1.37 -1.19 2.21
N HIS A 214 0.54 -2.14 2.63
CA HIS A 214 -0.68 -1.92 3.41
C HIS A 214 -0.41 -2.12 4.91
N GLY A 215 -0.67 -1.09 5.71
CA GLY A 215 -0.49 -1.12 7.15
C GLY A 215 -1.78 -1.46 7.87
N LEU A 216 -1.67 -1.76 9.15
CA LEU A 216 -2.77 -2.09 10.04
C LEU A 216 -2.95 -1.01 11.10
N TRP A 217 -3.87 -1.25 12.03
CA TRP A 217 -4.26 -0.30 13.06
C TRP A 217 -4.47 -1.02 14.39
N LEU A 218 -4.13 -0.35 15.49
CA LEU A 218 -4.52 -0.69 16.85
C LEU A 218 -5.73 0.16 17.26
N ASN A 219 -6.32 -0.20 18.40
CA ASN A 219 -7.51 0.44 18.97
C ASN A 219 -8.80 0.14 18.20
N ILE A 220 -9.32 1.01 17.35
CA ILE A 220 -10.62 0.76 16.70
C ILE A 220 -10.41 -0.04 15.42
N PRO A 221 -10.91 -1.29 15.33
CA PRO A 221 -10.78 -2.08 14.12
C PRO A 221 -11.61 -1.49 12.98
N ASP A 222 -11.11 -1.58 11.74
CA ASP A 222 -11.87 -1.27 10.53
C ASP A 222 -12.83 -2.42 10.21
N TYR A 223 -13.94 -2.43 10.93
CA TYR A 223 -15.03 -3.36 10.73
C TYR A 223 -16.12 -2.74 9.86
N ASP A 224 -16.83 -3.59 9.12
CA ASP A 224 -18.12 -3.24 8.56
C ASP A 224 -19.08 -2.79 9.67
N ALA A 225 -20.03 -1.92 9.32
CA ALA A 225 -20.98 -1.35 10.25
C ALA A 225 -21.81 -2.40 11.02
N PRO A 226 -22.33 -3.48 10.40
CA PRO A 226 -22.97 -4.58 11.14
C PRO A 226 -22.07 -5.17 12.24
N THR A 227 -20.81 -5.50 11.92
CA THR A 227 -19.86 -6.03 12.88
C THR A 227 -19.56 -5.01 13.99
N GLN A 228 -19.41 -3.73 13.65
CA GLN A 228 -19.22 -2.67 14.63
C GLN A 228 -20.42 -2.50 15.58
N LEU A 229 -21.66 -2.66 15.07
CA LEU A 229 -22.89 -2.59 15.87
C LEU A 229 -22.95 -3.70 16.94
N VAL A 230 -22.51 -4.91 16.61
CA VAL A 230 -22.52 -6.04 17.56
C VAL A 230 -21.29 -6.08 18.46
N LYS A 231 -20.21 -5.38 18.09
CA LYS A 231 -18.93 -5.32 18.83
C LYS A 231 -18.48 -3.87 19.16
N PRO A 232 -19.33 -3.01 19.74
CA PRO A 232 -19.04 -1.56 19.87
C PRO A 232 -17.86 -1.24 20.82
N ARG A 233 -17.55 -2.15 21.75
CA ARG A 233 -16.45 -2.01 22.72
C ARG A 233 -15.18 -2.75 22.32
N GLU A 234 -15.21 -3.52 21.23
CA GLU A 234 -14.05 -4.29 20.82
C GLU A 234 -12.92 -3.35 20.40
N ARG A 235 -11.70 -3.74 20.76
CA ARG A 235 -10.49 -3.02 20.39
C ARG A 235 -9.45 -4.00 19.86
N ASN A 236 -8.77 -3.61 18.79
CA ASN A 236 -7.62 -4.34 18.31
C ASN A 236 -6.40 -4.02 19.19
N THR A 237 -6.11 -4.92 20.13
CA THR A 237 -4.89 -4.88 20.96
C THR A 237 -3.84 -5.87 20.47
N ARG A 238 -4.13 -6.62 19.40
CA ARG A 238 -3.27 -7.67 18.89
C ARG A 238 -2.24 -7.09 17.92
N TYR A 239 -1.07 -6.77 18.46
CA TYR A 239 0.11 -6.47 17.67
C TYR A 239 0.73 -7.78 17.15
N VAL A 240 0.80 -7.94 15.83
CA VAL A 240 1.46 -9.07 15.18
C VAL A 240 2.71 -8.56 14.50
N ASP A 241 3.89 -8.98 14.98
CA ASP A 241 5.18 -8.60 14.40
C ASP A 241 5.47 -9.39 13.12
N ALA A 242 4.66 -9.19 12.08
CA ALA A 242 4.81 -9.87 10.81
C ALA A 242 4.54 -8.93 9.64
N VAL A 243 5.29 -9.12 8.57
CA VAL A 243 4.97 -8.63 7.23
C VAL A 243 4.73 -9.85 6.38
N LEU A 244 3.70 -9.80 5.53
CA LEU A 244 3.33 -10.87 4.63
C LEU A 244 3.14 -10.30 3.23
N THR A 245 3.53 -11.07 2.22
CA THR A 245 3.09 -10.80 0.85
C THR A 245 1.69 -11.38 0.65
N ILE A 246 0.78 -10.60 0.07
CA ILE A 246 -0.51 -11.11 -0.41
C ILE A 246 -0.25 -12.03 -1.62
N PRO A 247 -0.62 -13.31 -1.58
CA PRO A 247 -0.34 -14.24 -2.67
C PRO A 247 -0.98 -13.84 -4.00
N LYS A 248 -0.36 -14.22 -5.11
CA LYS A 248 -0.95 -14.07 -6.45
C LYS A 248 -2.32 -14.77 -6.52
N GLY A 249 -3.30 -14.12 -7.14
CA GLY A 249 -4.67 -14.63 -7.29
C GLY A 249 -5.54 -14.49 -6.04
N THR A 250 -5.05 -13.84 -4.98
CA THR A 250 -5.81 -13.59 -3.75
C THR A 250 -6.14 -12.11 -3.61
N LEU A 251 -7.42 -11.79 -3.36
CA LEU A 251 -7.88 -10.43 -3.03
C LEU A 251 -7.71 -10.15 -1.54
N PHE A 252 -7.70 -8.88 -1.17
CA PHE A 252 -7.65 -8.44 0.22
C PHE A 252 -8.47 -7.15 0.40
N PRO A 253 -9.04 -6.89 1.59
CA PRO A 253 -9.68 -5.60 1.89
C PRO A 253 -8.59 -4.57 2.19
N MET A 254 -8.23 -3.76 1.20
CA MET A 254 -7.27 -2.68 1.38
C MET A 254 -7.94 -1.52 2.11
N CYS A 255 -7.27 -0.99 3.12
CA CYS A 255 -7.66 0.22 3.82
C CYS A 255 -6.76 1.39 3.44
N GLY A 256 -7.36 2.55 3.14
CA GLY A 256 -6.64 3.77 2.79
C GLY A 256 -6.03 4.53 3.98
N MET A 257 -6.38 4.14 5.22
CA MET A 257 -5.98 4.87 6.44
C MET A 257 -4.48 4.81 6.77
N ASN A 258 -3.78 3.79 6.29
CA ASN A 258 -2.37 3.54 6.56
C ASN A 258 -1.76 2.76 5.39
N LEU A 259 -1.38 3.46 4.33
CA LEU A 259 -1.04 2.83 3.06
C LEU A 259 0.11 3.58 2.40
N ALA A 260 1.10 2.84 1.89
CA ALA A 260 2.13 3.40 1.04
C ALA A 260 2.21 2.64 -0.29
N PHE A 261 2.60 3.32 -1.36
CA PHE A 261 2.77 2.69 -2.67
C PHE A 261 3.84 3.37 -3.52
N ASP A 262 4.42 2.59 -4.43
CA ASP A 262 5.27 3.09 -5.51
C ASP A 262 4.37 3.63 -6.64
N ARG A 263 4.36 4.94 -6.77
CA ARG A 263 3.52 5.68 -7.70
C ARG A 263 3.86 5.35 -9.16
N GLU A 264 5.13 5.08 -9.46
CA GLU A 264 5.55 4.71 -10.81
C GLU A 264 5.06 3.29 -11.17
N LEU A 265 5.05 2.38 -10.20
CA LEU A 265 4.62 1.00 -10.42
C LEU A 265 3.10 0.81 -10.46
N ILE A 266 2.32 1.61 -9.72
CA ILE A 266 0.88 1.35 -9.57
C ILE A 266 -0.02 2.59 -9.46
N GLY A 267 0.55 3.80 -9.45
CA GLY A 267 -0.18 5.06 -9.26
C GLY A 267 -1.45 5.21 -10.10
N PRO A 268 -1.42 4.95 -11.43
CA PRO A 268 -2.63 5.06 -12.27
C PRO A 268 -3.78 4.13 -11.85
N ALA A 269 -3.52 3.04 -11.14
CA ALA A 269 -4.54 2.12 -10.63
C ALA A 269 -5.00 2.45 -9.20
N MET A 270 -4.30 3.35 -8.49
CA MET A 270 -4.62 3.74 -7.11
C MET A 270 -5.74 4.79 -7.09
N TYR A 271 -6.92 4.40 -7.57
CA TYR A 271 -8.11 5.26 -7.64
C TYR A 271 -9.27 4.65 -6.85
N PHE A 272 -9.74 5.41 -5.86
CA PHE A 272 -10.75 4.98 -4.88
C PHE A 272 -12.19 5.06 -5.44
N GLY A 273 -12.36 5.53 -6.68
CA GLY A 273 -13.67 5.58 -7.32
C GLY A 273 -14.56 6.71 -6.79
N LEU A 274 -15.86 6.60 -7.10
CA LEU A 274 -16.87 7.59 -6.73
C LEU A 274 -17.79 7.02 -5.65
N MET A 275 -17.57 7.33 -4.38
CA MET A 275 -18.42 6.81 -3.28
C MET A 275 -18.88 7.87 -2.26
N GLY A 276 -18.70 9.14 -2.61
CA GLY A 276 -19.08 10.26 -1.77
C GLY A 276 -20.52 10.71 -1.99
N ASP A 277 -20.75 12.01 -1.86
CA ASP A 277 -22.08 12.62 -1.93
C ASP A 277 -22.84 12.25 -3.21
N GLY A 278 -24.11 11.91 -3.04
CA GLY A 278 -24.99 11.51 -4.14
C GLY A 278 -24.66 10.18 -4.80
N GLN A 279 -23.72 9.38 -4.28
CA GLN A 279 -23.48 8.02 -4.76
C GLN A 279 -24.30 7.00 -3.95
N PRO A 280 -24.71 5.88 -4.56
CA PRO A 280 -25.51 4.86 -3.88
C PRO A 280 -24.72 3.99 -2.91
N ILE A 281 -23.40 4.08 -2.92
CA ILE A 281 -22.47 3.28 -2.09
C ILE A 281 -21.44 4.22 -1.45
N GLY A 282 -21.02 3.91 -0.23
CA GLY A 282 -19.97 4.61 0.52
C GLY A 282 -19.12 3.63 1.35
N ARG A 283 -17.89 4.04 1.72
CA ARG A 283 -16.96 3.24 2.56
C ARG A 283 -16.50 1.92 1.94
N TYR A 284 -16.51 1.84 0.61
CA TYR A 284 -15.98 0.70 -0.17
C TYR A 284 -14.86 1.15 -1.13
N ASP A 285 -14.45 2.41 -1.03
CA ASP A 285 -13.67 3.15 -2.01
C ASP A 285 -12.22 2.67 -2.05
N ASP A 286 -11.62 2.49 -0.88
CA ASP A 286 -10.29 1.89 -0.74
C ASP A 286 -10.28 0.39 -1.03
N MET A 287 -11.29 -0.37 -0.58
CA MET A 287 -11.40 -1.79 -0.90
C MET A 287 -11.50 -2.03 -2.41
N TRP A 288 -12.31 -1.24 -3.11
CA TRP A 288 -12.43 -1.26 -4.57
C TRP A 288 -11.08 -0.99 -5.25
N ALA A 289 -10.37 0.06 -4.83
CA ALA A 289 -9.03 0.36 -5.32
C ALA A 289 -8.08 -0.81 -5.07
N GLY A 290 -8.13 -1.41 -3.89
CA GLY A 290 -7.30 -2.56 -3.50
C GLY A 290 -7.51 -3.77 -4.40
N TRP A 291 -8.77 -4.07 -4.76
CA TRP A 291 -9.08 -5.18 -5.68
C TRP A 291 -8.60 -4.89 -7.10
N CYS A 292 -8.77 -3.67 -7.60
CA CYS A 292 -8.24 -3.27 -8.90
C CYS A 292 -6.72 -3.37 -8.94
N VAL A 293 -6.05 -2.76 -7.95
CA VAL A 293 -4.60 -2.80 -7.77
C VAL A 293 -4.12 -4.24 -7.73
N LYS A 294 -4.79 -5.11 -6.98
CA LYS A 294 -4.36 -6.50 -6.82
C LYS A 294 -4.41 -7.29 -8.12
N VAL A 295 -5.49 -7.16 -8.90
CA VAL A 295 -5.61 -7.80 -10.22
C VAL A 295 -4.50 -7.32 -11.16
N ILE A 296 -4.20 -6.02 -11.13
CA ILE A 296 -3.18 -5.42 -12.00
C ILE A 296 -1.77 -5.82 -11.56
N CYS A 297 -1.47 -5.79 -10.26
CA CYS A 297 -0.20 -6.27 -9.73
C CYS A 297 0.05 -7.74 -10.10
N ASP A 298 -0.97 -8.60 -9.98
CA ASP A 298 -0.84 -10.02 -10.33
C ASP A 298 -0.58 -10.26 -11.82
N HIS A 299 -1.16 -9.41 -12.68
CA HIS A 299 -0.95 -9.44 -14.11
C HIS A 299 0.46 -8.96 -14.50
N LEU A 300 0.93 -7.87 -13.88
CA LEU A 300 2.23 -7.25 -14.16
C LEU A 300 3.39 -7.88 -13.39
N GLY A 301 3.13 -8.86 -12.51
CA GLY A 301 4.16 -9.52 -11.71
C GLY A 301 4.71 -8.66 -10.57
N LEU A 302 3.87 -7.79 -10.00
CA LEU A 302 4.17 -6.91 -8.87
C LEU A 302 3.64 -7.48 -7.55
N GLY A 303 4.27 -7.07 -6.46
CA GLY A 303 3.94 -7.50 -5.10
C GLY A 303 3.09 -6.50 -4.32
N VAL A 304 2.29 -7.04 -3.40
CA VAL A 304 1.58 -6.28 -2.36
C VAL A 304 1.93 -6.88 -1.00
N LYS A 305 2.38 -6.06 -0.06
CA LYS A 305 2.67 -6.46 1.32
C LYS A 305 1.61 -5.94 2.29
N THR A 306 1.35 -6.69 3.34
CA THR A 306 0.47 -6.32 4.46
C THR A 306 1.09 -6.71 5.80
N GLY A 307 0.57 -6.18 6.91
CA GLY A 307 1.02 -6.48 8.26
C GLY A 307 1.53 -5.22 8.94
N LEU A 308 2.80 -5.22 9.34
CA LEU A 308 3.45 -3.96 9.75
C LEU A 308 3.46 -2.96 8.60
N PRO A 309 3.28 -1.65 8.87
CA PRO A 309 3.20 -1.02 10.20
C PRO A 309 1.80 -0.93 10.81
N TYR A 310 1.75 -0.64 12.12
CA TYR A 310 0.52 -0.27 12.82
C TYR A 310 0.45 1.23 13.11
N ILE A 311 -0.73 1.84 12.94
CA ILE A 311 -1.11 3.15 13.50
C ILE A 311 -2.14 3.00 14.63
N TRP A 312 -2.42 4.08 15.37
CA TRP A 312 -3.45 4.09 16.41
C TRP A 312 -4.69 4.83 15.90
N HIS A 313 -5.76 4.09 15.62
CA HIS A 313 -6.99 4.67 15.06
C HIS A 313 -7.99 5.03 16.17
N SER A 314 -8.41 6.29 16.26
CA SER A 314 -9.24 6.79 17.39
C SER A 314 -10.68 7.17 17.05
N LYS A 315 -11.10 7.17 15.79
CA LYS A 315 -12.46 7.59 15.42
C LYS A 315 -13.40 6.40 15.27
N ALA A 316 -14.44 6.36 16.11
CA ALA A 316 -15.62 5.55 15.84
C ALA A 316 -16.71 6.49 15.27
N SER A 317 -16.94 6.40 13.96
CA SER A 317 -18.08 7.03 13.31
C SER A 317 -19.40 6.39 13.76
N ASN A 318 -20.53 7.03 13.45
CA ASN A 318 -21.83 6.49 13.83
C ASN A 318 -22.14 5.23 12.99
N PRO A 319 -22.21 4.04 13.61
CA PRO A 319 -22.37 2.79 12.86
C PRO A 319 -23.72 2.69 12.14
N PHE A 320 -24.78 3.36 12.62
CA PHE A 320 -26.07 3.41 11.91
C PHE A 320 -26.00 4.24 10.63
N VAL A 321 -25.21 5.32 10.64
CA VAL A 321 -24.97 6.13 9.44
C VAL A 321 -24.12 5.33 8.46
N ASN A 322 -23.09 4.64 8.95
CA ASN A 322 -22.23 3.80 8.12
C ASN A 322 -23.01 2.65 7.49
N LEU A 323 -23.88 1.97 8.24
CA LEU A 323 -24.71 0.89 7.72
C LEU A 323 -25.54 1.32 6.52
N LYS A 324 -26.11 2.54 6.54
CA LYS A 324 -26.87 3.07 5.38
C LYS A 324 -25.98 3.28 4.15
N LYS A 325 -24.72 3.68 4.35
CA LYS A 325 -23.74 3.88 3.28
C LYS A 325 -23.24 2.55 2.71
N GLU A 326 -23.03 1.58 3.59
CA GLU A 326 -22.44 0.27 3.26
C GLU A 326 -23.48 -0.74 2.77
N TYR A 327 -24.76 -0.58 3.09
CA TYR A 327 -25.81 -1.59 2.83
C TYR A 327 -25.80 -2.14 1.40
N LYS A 328 -25.74 -1.25 0.39
CA LYS A 328 -25.65 -1.67 -1.01
C LYS A 328 -24.32 -2.36 -1.30
N GLY A 329 -23.22 -1.85 -0.76
CA GLY A 329 -21.89 -2.45 -0.88
C GLY A 329 -21.85 -3.88 -0.37
N ILE A 330 -22.43 -4.15 0.81
CA ILE A 330 -22.49 -5.49 1.40
C ILE A 330 -23.20 -6.47 0.45
N PHE A 331 -24.32 -6.04 -0.15
CA PHE A 331 -25.06 -6.89 -1.09
C PHE A 331 -24.33 -7.06 -2.43
N TRP A 332 -23.82 -5.96 -3.00
CA TRP A 332 -23.11 -5.98 -4.27
C TRP A 332 -21.76 -6.68 -4.20
N GLN A 333 -21.15 -6.76 -3.02
CA GLN A 333 -19.87 -7.44 -2.82
C GLN A 333 -19.93 -8.92 -3.26
N GLU A 334 -21.10 -9.56 -3.11
CA GLU A 334 -21.34 -10.93 -3.57
C GLU A 334 -21.22 -11.10 -5.10
N GLU A 335 -21.34 -10.01 -5.88
CA GLU A 335 -21.10 -9.99 -7.32
C GLU A 335 -19.71 -9.41 -7.66
N ILE A 336 -19.27 -8.40 -6.91
CA ILE A 336 -17.98 -7.71 -7.12
C ILE A 336 -16.80 -8.65 -6.88
N ILE A 337 -16.82 -9.45 -5.81
CA ILE A 337 -15.70 -10.33 -5.46
C ILE A 337 -15.52 -11.46 -6.49
N PRO A 338 -16.56 -12.22 -6.88
CA PRO A 338 -16.43 -13.19 -7.97
C PRO A 338 -16.00 -12.56 -9.29
N PHE A 339 -16.44 -11.33 -9.58
CA PHE A 339 -15.95 -10.57 -10.73
C PHE A 339 -14.43 -10.38 -10.67
N PHE A 340 -13.88 -9.83 -9.58
CA PHE A 340 -12.43 -9.62 -9.47
C PHE A 340 -11.62 -10.92 -9.40
N GLN A 341 -12.16 -11.98 -8.79
CA GLN A 341 -11.52 -13.30 -8.77
C GLN A 341 -11.44 -13.94 -10.16
N SER A 342 -12.39 -13.63 -11.04
CA SER A 342 -12.43 -14.15 -12.42
C SER A 342 -11.86 -13.19 -13.46
N ALA A 343 -11.53 -11.95 -13.07
CA ALA A 343 -10.98 -10.95 -13.96
C ALA A 343 -9.65 -11.44 -14.55
N THR A 344 -9.55 -11.39 -15.87
CA THR A 344 -8.32 -11.71 -16.60
C THR A 344 -8.01 -10.57 -17.55
N LEU A 345 -6.77 -10.10 -17.52
CA LEU A 345 -6.31 -9.04 -18.39
C LEU A 345 -5.55 -9.64 -19.60
N PRO A 346 -5.80 -9.15 -20.83
CA PRO A 346 -5.06 -9.53 -22.03
C PRO A 346 -3.54 -9.33 -21.89
N LYS A 347 -2.74 -10.20 -22.51
CA LYS A 347 -1.26 -10.17 -22.39
C LYS A 347 -0.61 -8.90 -22.95
N ASP A 348 -1.31 -8.17 -23.82
CA ASP A 348 -0.88 -6.88 -24.39
C ASP A 348 -1.13 -5.69 -23.44
N CYS A 349 -1.85 -5.90 -22.32
CA CYS A 349 -1.97 -4.94 -21.22
C CYS A 349 -0.67 -4.88 -20.41
N THR A 350 0.35 -4.27 -21.01
CA THR A 350 1.74 -4.23 -20.50
C THR A 350 2.05 -3.03 -19.60
N SER A 351 1.06 -2.22 -19.28
CA SER A 351 1.21 -1.00 -18.46
C SER A 351 0.00 -0.83 -17.56
N VAL A 352 0.16 -0.20 -16.40
CA VAL A 352 -0.92 0.04 -15.42
C VAL A 352 -2.12 0.74 -16.06
N GLN A 353 -1.91 1.76 -16.89
CA GLN A 353 -2.98 2.48 -17.59
C GLN A 353 -3.79 1.54 -18.48
N LYS A 354 -3.14 0.79 -19.37
CA LYS A 354 -3.80 -0.21 -20.23
C LYS A 354 -4.58 -1.24 -19.41
N CYS A 355 -3.98 -1.76 -18.33
CA CYS A 355 -4.65 -2.69 -17.43
C CYS A 355 -5.91 -2.08 -16.79
N TYR A 356 -5.82 -0.84 -16.30
CA TYR A 356 -6.93 -0.16 -15.62
C TYR A 356 -8.07 0.21 -16.59
N ILE A 357 -7.72 0.64 -17.81
CA ILE A 357 -8.69 0.89 -18.90
C ILE A 357 -9.36 -0.40 -19.35
N GLU A 358 -8.63 -1.51 -19.43
CA GLU A 358 -9.25 -2.78 -19.77
C GLU A 358 -10.18 -3.27 -18.66
N LEU A 359 -9.76 -3.13 -17.41
CA LEU A 359 -10.58 -3.46 -16.26
C LEU A 359 -11.86 -2.60 -16.20
N SER A 360 -11.80 -1.31 -16.57
CA SER A 360 -12.99 -0.45 -16.61
C SER A 360 -14.03 -0.94 -17.63
N LYS A 361 -13.60 -1.44 -18.79
CA LYS A 361 -14.51 -2.07 -19.77
C LYS A 361 -15.20 -3.28 -19.17
N GLN A 362 -14.45 -4.15 -18.49
CA GLN A 362 -14.99 -5.35 -17.85
C GLN A 362 -15.96 -4.98 -16.72
N VAL A 363 -15.68 -3.95 -15.93
CA VAL A 363 -16.60 -3.41 -14.92
C VAL A 363 -17.90 -2.94 -15.58
N LYS A 364 -17.81 -2.17 -16.65
CA LYS A 364 -18.98 -1.67 -17.39
C LYS A 364 -19.85 -2.80 -17.94
N GLU A 365 -19.22 -3.82 -18.53
CA GLU A 365 -19.90 -4.96 -19.13
C GLU A 365 -20.53 -5.89 -18.07
N LYS A 366 -19.76 -6.26 -17.04
CA LYS A 366 -20.15 -7.32 -16.11
C LYS A 366 -20.89 -6.81 -14.88
N LEU A 367 -20.53 -5.64 -14.36
CA LEU A 367 -21.18 -5.06 -13.17
C LEU A 367 -22.23 -4.00 -13.53
N GLY A 368 -22.30 -3.55 -14.79
CA GLY A 368 -23.32 -2.59 -15.23
C GLY A 368 -24.77 -3.09 -15.06
N ALA A 369 -24.98 -4.41 -15.07
CA ALA A 369 -26.28 -5.02 -14.81
C ALA A 369 -26.67 -5.02 -13.32
N VAL A 370 -25.69 -4.88 -12.41
CA VAL A 370 -25.94 -4.84 -10.96
C VAL A 370 -26.57 -3.50 -10.56
N ASP A 371 -26.01 -2.39 -11.06
CA ASP A 371 -26.56 -1.04 -10.86
C ASP A 371 -25.91 -0.07 -11.88
N PRO A 372 -26.65 0.94 -12.42
CA PRO A 372 -26.09 1.97 -13.30
C PRO A 372 -24.88 2.73 -12.73
N TYR A 373 -24.71 2.71 -11.40
CA TYR A 373 -23.51 3.18 -10.73
C TYR A 373 -22.22 2.61 -11.32
N PHE A 374 -22.16 1.32 -11.64
CA PHE A 374 -20.93 0.70 -12.16
C PHE A 374 -20.59 1.16 -13.58
N ILE A 375 -21.59 1.52 -14.38
CA ILE A 375 -21.40 2.14 -15.69
C ILE A 375 -20.74 3.52 -15.50
N LYS A 376 -21.28 4.32 -14.58
CA LYS A 376 -20.71 5.63 -14.23
C LYS A 376 -19.30 5.50 -13.64
N LEU A 377 -19.07 4.52 -12.78
CA LEU A 377 -17.77 4.26 -12.17
C LEU A 377 -16.74 3.88 -13.24
N ALA A 378 -17.10 3.01 -14.20
CA ALA A 378 -16.23 2.66 -15.31
C ALA A 378 -15.86 3.87 -16.18
N ASP A 379 -16.82 4.75 -16.48
CA ASP A 379 -16.54 6.00 -17.21
C ASP A 379 -15.62 6.94 -16.39
N ALA A 380 -15.80 6.98 -15.07
CA ALA A 380 -14.92 7.72 -14.17
C ALA A 380 -13.51 7.12 -14.08
N MET A 381 -13.36 5.80 -14.16
CA MET A 381 -12.04 5.13 -14.23
C MET A 381 -11.28 5.54 -15.49
N VAL A 382 -11.97 5.67 -16.64
CA VAL A 382 -11.36 6.18 -17.88
C VAL A 382 -10.97 7.64 -17.71
N THR A 383 -11.89 8.48 -17.22
CA THR A 383 -11.65 9.91 -16.98
C THR A 383 -10.47 10.14 -16.04
N TRP A 384 -10.33 9.29 -15.01
CA TRP A 384 -9.21 9.30 -14.08
C TRP A 384 -7.87 9.08 -14.79
N ILE A 385 -7.76 8.07 -15.68
CA ILE A 385 -6.54 7.81 -16.45
C ILE A 385 -6.23 8.98 -17.39
N GLU A 386 -7.22 9.54 -18.07
CA GLU A 386 -7.03 10.71 -18.94
C GLU A 386 -6.50 11.91 -18.14
N ALA A 387 -7.09 12.20 -16.97
CA ALA A 387 -6.63 13.27 -16.10
C ALA A 387 -5.22 13.01 -15.55
N TRP A 388 -4.92 11.75 -15.20
CA TRP A 388 -3.61 11.34 -14.73
C TRP A 388 -2.55 11.57 -15.80
N ASP A 389 -2.80 11.08 -17.02
CA ASP A 389 -1.88 11.18 -18.14
C ASP A 389 -1.68 12.65 -18.56
N GLU A 390 -2.72 13.47 -18.61
CA GLU A 390 -2.58 14.91 -18.92
C GLU A 390 -1.69 15.64 -17.90
N LEU A 391 -1.84 15.33 -16.61
CA LEU A 391 -1.03 15.96 -15.56
C LEU A 391 0.38 15.40 -15.46
N ASN A 392 0.65 14.19 -15.97
CA ASN A 392 1.91 13.49 -15.72
C ASN A 392 2.74 13.15 -16.96
N ASN A 393 2.18 13.24 -18.17
CA ASN A 393 2.90 12.99 -19.43
C ASN A 393 3.47 14.28 -20.07
N THR A 394 3.27 15.44 -19.45
CA THR A 394 3.87 16.69 -19.94
C THR A 394 5.35 16.76 -19.57
N SER A 395 6.22 16.44 -20.54
CA SER A 395 7.68 16.60 -20.48
C SER A 395 8.16 18.05 -20.53
N GLU A 396 7.28 19.04 -20.41
CA GLU A 396 7.61 20.46 -20.40
C GLU A 396 6.86 21.19 -19.29
N GLY A 397 7.62 21.98 -18.53
CA GLY A 397 7.20 22.60 -17.28
C GLY A 397 5.89 23.36 -17.39
N ASN A 398 4.84 22.82 -16.78
CA ASN A 398 3.79 23.66 -16.21
C ASN A 398 4.26 24.09 -14.82
N THR A 399 4.81 25.30 -14.77
CA THR A 399 4.94 26.11 -13.56
C THR A 399 3.71 25.95 -12.67
N SER A 400 3.94 25.47 -11.44
CA SER A 400 3.09 25.54 -10.25
C SER A 400 1.72 26.18 -10.50
N LYS A 401 0.69 25.37 -10.76
CA LYS A 401 -0.70 25.82 -10.73
C LYS A 401 -1.07 26.04 -9.26
N GLN A 402 -0.79 27.25 -8.78
CA GLN A 402 -0.86 27.73 -7.39
C GLN A 402 -1.85 26.95 -6.49
N ALA A 403 -1.31 26.35 -5.42
CA ALA A 403 -2.06 25.80 -4.29
C ALA A 403 -2.60 26.94 -3.40
N ASN A 404 -3.62 26.67 -2.59
CA ASN A 404 -4.28 27.69 -1.74
C ASN A 404 -3.49 28.03 -0.47
N GLY A 405 -2.42 27.29 -0.19
CA GLY A 405 -1.42 27.59 0.83
C GLY A 405 -0.15 26.80 0.55
N ALA A 406 0.99 27.47 0.67
CA ALA A 406 2.32 26.86 0.67
C ALA A 406 3.03 27.37 1.92
N ALA A 407 3.38 26.47 2.85
CA ALA A 407 4.28 26.78 3.95
C ALA A 407 5.67 26.22 3.63
N LYS A 408 6.72 26.95 4.04
CA LYS A 408 8.12 26.57 3.86
C LYS A 408 8.67 25.90 5.09
#